data_AF-A0A3Q2QLE7-F1
#
_entry.id   AF-A0A3Q2QLE7-F1
#
_cell.length_a   1.000
_cell.length_b   1.000
_cell.length_c   1.000
_cell.angle_alpha   90.00
_cell.angle_beta   90.00
_cell.angle_gamma   90.00
#
_symmetry.space_group_name_H-M   'P 1'
#
loop_
_entity.id
_entity.type
_entity.pdbx_description
1 polymer ?
#
loop_
_entity_poly.entity_id
_entity_poly.type
_entity_poly.pdbx_seq_one_letter_code
_entity_poly.pdbx_strand_id
1 'polypeptide(L)'
;SKWERRSLNPTSSPTVPPLHSEHFKPCHEKDLAYCLNGGECFVIETLSGPHKHCKCREGYQGIRCDQFLPKTDSILSDPSKYYGLTLMLSNA
;
A
#
# COMPACT_ATOMS: atom_id res chain seq x y z
N SER A 1 -13.15 -43.97 27.17
CA SER A 1 -12.24 -43.64 28.29
C SER A 1 -12.25 -42.14 28.51
N LYS A 2 -12.62 -41.74 29.73
CA LYS A 2 -12.86 -40.36 30.16
C LYS A 2 -11.55 -39.60 30.33
N TRP A 3 -11.44 -38.37 29.84
CA TRP A 3 -10.65 -37.36 30.54
C TRP A 3 -11.32 -36.00 30.41
N GLU A 4 -11.41 -35.39 31.57
CA GLU A 4 -12.19 -34.23 31.93
C GLU A 4 -11.48 -32.93 31.57
N ARG A 5 -12.27 -31.88 31.33
CA ARG A 5 -12.06 -30.48 31.74
C ARG A 5 -10.63 -29.91 31.73
N ARG A 6 -10.41 -28.95 30.82
CA ARG A 6 -9.88 -27.64 31.23
C ARG A 6 -10.88 -26.54 30.91
N SER A 7 -11.17 -25.78 31.95
CA SER A 7 -12.04 -24.62 32.01
C SER A 7 -11.44 -23.40 31.30
N LEU A 8 -12.32 -22.70 30.59
CA LEU A 8 -12.49 -21.23 30.54
C LEU A 8 -11.30 -20.37 30.06
N ASN A 9 -11.44 -19.75 28.87
CA ASN A 9 -11.87 -18.35 28.79
C ASN A 9 -12.24 -17.90 27.36
N PRO A 10 -13.03 -16.82 27.22
CA PRO A 10 -14.19 -16.74 26.34
C PRO A 10 -13.90 -16.07 25.00
N THR A 11 -14.95 -15.96 24.19
CA THR A 11 -15.06 -15.23 22.92
C THR A 11 -14.55 -15.93 21.67
N SER A 12 -15.24 -17.02 21.30
CA SER A 12 -15.73 -17.10 19.92
C SER A 12 -16.77 -15.98 19.72
N SER A 13 -16.32 -14.78 19.39
CA SER A 13 -17.17 -13.66 18.99
C SER A 13 -16.79 -13.26 17.55
N PRO A 14 -17.75 -12.89 16.69
CA PRO A 14 -17.51 -12.69 15.27
C PRO A 14 -16.84 -11.30 15.04
N THR A 15 -16.12 -11.14 13.93
CA THR A 15 -15.87 -9.83 13.28
C THR A 15 -14.75 -8.92 13.84
N VAL A 16 -13.46 -9.21 13.59
CA VAL A 16 -12.40 -8.19 13.31
C VAL A 16 -11.29 -8.87 12.49
N PRO A 17 -10.92 -8.40 11.27
CA PRO A 17 -9.71 -8.86 10.59
C PRO A 17 -8.49 -8.57 11.45
N PRO A 18 -7.46 -9.44 11.50
CA PRO A 18 -6.21 -9.08 12.16
C PRO A 18 -5.72 -7.74 11.59
N LEU A 19 -5.37 -6.82 12.49
CA LEU A 19 -4.84 -5.47 12.15
C LEU A 19 -3.63 -5.54 11.21
N HIS A 20 -2.97 -6.69 11.19
CA HIS A 20 -1.80 -6.98 10.39
C HIS A 20 -2.15 -8.01 9.31
N SER A 21 -1.80 -7.71 8.07
CA SER A 21 -1.92 -8.68 6.98
C SER A 21 -0.80 -9.71 7.09
N GLU A 22 -1.12 -10.99 7.08
CA GLU A 22 -0.13 -12.08 7.03
C GLU A 22 0.75 -12.02 5.78
N HIS A 23 0.27 -11.36 4.72
CA HIS A 23 0.95 -11.28 3.43
C HIS A 23 1.95 -10.11 3.31
N PHE A 24 1.81 -9.09 4.16
CA PHE A 24 2.62 -7.87 4.09
C PHE A 24 3.25 -7.62 5.46
N LYS A 25 4.54 -7.94 5.58
CA LYS A 25 5.29 -7.69 6.81
C LYS A 25 6.08 -6.40 6.69
N PRO A 26 6.09 -5.51 7.72
CA PRO A 26 6.97 -4.36 7.73
C PRO A 26 8.43 -4.77 7.50
N CYS A 27 9.18 -3.94 6.78
CA CYS A 27 10.62 -4.14 6.65
C CYS A 27 11.32 -4.09 8.02
N HIS A 28 12.40 -4.86 8.17
CA HIS A 28 13.29 -4.71 9.32
C HIS A 28 13.94 -3.31 9.32
N GLU A 29 14.34 -2.82 10.49
CA GLU A 29 14.95 -1.48 10.65
C GLU A 29 16.12 -1.24 9.70
N LYS A 30 16.98 -2.25 9.50
CA LYS A 30 18.12 -2.22 8.57
C LYS A 30 17.73 -2.00 7.11
N ASP A 31 16.48 -2.33 6.76
CA ASP A 31 15.96 -2.31 5.39
C ASP A 31 15.05 -1.10 5.12
N LEU A 32 14.77 -0.26 6.13
CA LEU A 32 13.92 0.93 5.98
C LEU A 32 14.47 1.92 4.94
N ALA A 33 15.79 1.96 4.73
CA ALA A 33 16.44 2.79 3.70
C ALA A 33 16.29 2.25 2.26
N TYR A 34 15.64 1.09 2.08
CA TYR A 34 15.34 0.56 0.74
C TYR A 34 14.38 1.49 -0.01
N CYS A 35 13.31 1.93 0.66
CA CYS A 35 12.37 2.91 0.12
C CYS A 35 12.83 4.32 0.44
N LEU A 36 13.01 5.15 -0.58
CA LEU A 36 13.43 6.54 -0.46
C LEU A 36 12.22 7.47 -0.38
N ASN A 37 12.48 8.77 -0.16
CA ASN A 37 11.48 9.84 -0.23
C ASN A 37 10.22 9.62 0.64
N GLY A 38 10.40 8.93 1.78
CA GLY A 38 9.32 8.66 2.73
C GLY A 38 8.35 7.56 2.29
N GLY A 39 8.73 6.71 1.33
CA GLY A 39 7.96 5.52 0.94
C GLY A 39 7.83 4.50 2.06
N GLU A 40 6.68 3.83 2.14
CA GLU A 40 6.43 2.75 3.09
C GLU A 40 7.06 1.45 2.59
N CYS A 41 7.85 0.79 3.44
CA CYS A 41 8.56 -0.45 3.11
C CYS A 41 7.86 -1.68 3.69
N PHE A 42 7.63 -2.69 2.84
CA PHE A 42 7.10 -3.98 3.25
C PHE A 42 7.79 -5.14 2.53
N VAL A 43 7.76 -6.30 3.16
CA VAL A 43 8.27 -7.56 2.65
C VAL A 43 7.10 -8.44 2.25
N ILE A 44 7.17 -8.96 1.03
CA ILE A 44 6.25 -9.98 0.52
C ILE A 44 7.01 -11.30 0.44
N GLU A 45 6.48 -12.33 1.09
CA GLU A 45 6.99 -13.70 0.96
C GLU A 45 6.40 -14.32 -0.31
N THR A 46 7.27 -14.67 -1.26
CA THR A 46 6.90 -15.36 -2.49
C THR A 46 7.55 -16.75 -2.54
N LEU A 47 7.21 -17.55 -3.56
CA LEU A 47 7.86 -18.84 -3.81
C LEU A 47 9.37 -18.71 -4.06
N SER A 48 9.82 -17.53 -4.52
CA SER A 48 11.24 -17.22 -4.76
C SER A 48 11.96 -16.67 -3.53
N GLY A 49 11.24 -16.51 -2.41
CA GLY A 49 11.75 -15.94 -1.17
C GLY A 49 11.14 -14.56 -0.82
N PRO A 50 11.66 -13.92 0.25
CA PRO A 50 11.19 -12.61 0.71
C PRO A 50 11.71 -11.48 -0.18
N HIS A 51 10.79 -10.67 -0.71
CA HIS A 51 11.11 -9.51 -1.55
C HIS A 51 10.64 -8.22 -0.90
N LYS A 52 11.42 -7.15 -1.07
CA LYS A 52 11.11 -5.81 -0.55
C LYS A 52 10.33 -5.01 -1.59
N HIS A 53 9.27 -4.38 -1.14
CA HIS A 53 8.38 -3.57 -1.94
C HIS A 53 8.17 -2.21 -1.27
N CYS A 54 7.98 -1.19 -2.11
CA CYS A 54 7.75 0.18 -1.66
C CYS A 54 6.39 0.66 -2.11
N LYS A 55 5.64 1.27 -1.19
CA LYS A 55 4.49 2.12 -1.52
C LYS A 55 4.95 3.56 -1.48
N CYS A 56 5.05 4.18 -2.65
CA CYS A 56 5.57 5.52 -2.78
C CYS A 56 4.57 6.57 -2.32
N ARG A 57 5.10 7.68 -1.77
CA ARG A 57 4.31 8.89 -1.52
C ARG A 57 3.95 9.56 -2.84
N GLU A 58 2.91 10.39 -2.78
CA GLU A 58 2.52 11.24 -3.89
C GLU A 58 3.72 12.05 -4.42
N GLY A 59 3.87 12.10 -5.75
CA GLY A 59 4.99 12.76 -6.40
C GLY A 59 6.23 11.90 -6.58
N TYR A 60 6.24 10.64 -6.12
CA TYR A 60 7.37 9.72 -6.30
C TYR A 60 6.93 8.38 -6.92
N GLN A 61 7.82 7.80 -7.72
CA GLN A 61 7.65 6.50 -8.37
C GLN A 61 8.97 5.71 -8.41
N GLY A 62 8.93 4.52 -9.01
CA GLY A 62 10.06 3.60 -9.11
C GLY A 62 10.05 2.55 -7.98
N ILE A 63 10.82 1.48 -8.16
CA ILE A 63 10.89 0.34 -7.24
C ILE A 63 11.30 0.78 -5.82
N ARG A 64 12.10 1.85 -5.74
CA ARG A 64 12.60 2.43 -4.48
C ARG A 64 12.05 3.82 -4.19
N CYS A 65 11.04 4.28 -4.93
CA CYS A 65 10.52 5.64 -4.81
C CYS A 65 11.57 6.74 -5.03
N ASP A 66 12.57 6.48 -5.86
CA ASP A 66 13.71 7.36 -6.13
C ASP A 66 13.47 8.32 -7.31
N GLN A 67 12.42 8.08 -8.09
CA GLN A 67 12.06 8.88 -9.26
C GLN A 67 10.94 9.86 -8.91
N PHE A 68 11.05 11.09 -9.38
CA PHE A 68 9.94 12.06 -9.25
C PHE A 68 8.87 11.75 -10.31
N LEU A 69 7.60 11.85 -9.91
CA LEU A 69 6.47 11.90 -10.83
C LEU A 69 6.27 13.36 -11.22
N PRO A 70 6.56 13.76 -12.47
CA PRO A 70 6.15 15.07 -12.95
C PRO A 70 4.64 15.17 -12.76
N LYS A 71 4.18 16.25 -12.14
CA LYS A 71 2.75 16.59 -12.14
C LYS A 71 2.38 16.90 -13.59
N THR A 72 2.07 15.88 -14.38
CA THR A 72 1.24 16.09 -15.57
C THR A 72 -0.09 16.52 -15.00
N ASP A 73 -0.47 17.78 -15.25
CA ASP A 73 -1.74 18.32 -14.78
C ASP A 73 -2.82 17.27 -14.95
N SER A 74 -3.54 16.96 -13.87
CA SER A 74 -4.58 15.93 -13.75
C SER A 74 -5.67 15.98 -14.84
N ILE A 75 -5.62 17.01 -15.69
CA ILE A 75 -6.40 17.24 -16.90
C ILE A 75 -6.04 16.24 -18.00
N LEU A 76 -4.79 15.77 -18.08
CA LEU A 76 -4.36 14.83 -19.12
C LEU A 76 -4.63 13.36 -18.76
N SER A 77 -4.73 13.04 -17.46
CA SER A 77 -5.02 11.68 -16.96
C SER A 77 -6.52 11.35 -16.92
N ASP A 78 -7.38 12.36 -17.00
CA ASP A 78 -8.83 12.21 -17.02
C ASP A 78 -9.40 12.91 -18.27
N PRO A 79 -9.80 12.16 -19.32
CA PRO A 79 -10.38 12.71 -20.53
C PRO A 79 -11.55 13.65 -20.24
N SER A 80 -12.34 13.40 -19.18
CA SER A 80 -13.49 14.24 -18.83
C SER A 80 -13.10 15.65 -18.38
N LYS A 81 -11.94 15.82 -17.73
CA LYS A 81 -11.43 17.14 -17.34
C LYS A 81 -10.86 17.91 -18.53
N TYR A 82 -10.29 17.21 -19.51
CA TYR A 82 -9.80 17.80 -20.76
C TYR A 82 -10.95 18.42 -21.58
N TYR A 83 -12.06 17.69 -21.73
CA TYR A 83 -13.24 18.22 -22.42
C TYR A 83 -13.84 19.43 -21.67
N GLY A 84 -13.89 19.37 -20.33
CA GLY A 84 -14.36 20.49 -19.50
C GLY A 84 -13.51 21.76 -19.67
N LEU A 85 -12.18 21.65 -19.67
CA LEU A 85 -11.30 22.80 -19.90
C LEU A 85 -11.46 23.37 -21.32
N THR A 86 -11.56 22.49 -22.32
CA THR A 86 -11.71 22.90 -23.73
C THR A 86 -13.03 23.64 -23.96
N LEU A 87 -14.13 23.21 -23.34
CA LEU A 87 -15.43 23.87 -23.39
C LEU A 87 -15.42 25.26 -22.74
N MET A 88 -14.68 25.43 -21.65
CA MET A 88 -14.55 26.74 -20.98
C MET A 88 -13.76 27.74 -21.83
N LEU A 89 -12.72 27.26 -22.55
CA LEU A 89 -11.92 28.10 -23.45
C LEU A 89 -12.62 28.40 -24.78
N SER A 90 -13.52 27.53 -25.25
CA SER A 90 -14.28 27.76 -26.49
C SER A 90 -15.46 28.72 -26.32
N ASN A 91 -15.85 29.02 -25.08
CA ASN A 91 -16.97 29.90 -24.73
C ASN A 91 -16.51 31.27 -24.18
N ALA A 92 -15.22 31.58 -24.30
CA ALA A 92 -14.60 32.85 -23.94
C ALA A 92 -14.44 33.76 -25.16
#